data_AF-A0A536A2X0-F1
#
_entry.id   AF-A0A536A2X0-F1
#
_cell.length_a   1.000
_cell.length_b   1.000
_cell.length_c   1.000
_cell.angle_alpha   90.00
_cell.angle_beta   90.00
_cell.angle_gamma   90.00
#
_symmetry.space_group_name_H-M   'P 1'
#
loop_
_entity.id
_entity.type
_entity.pdbx_description
1 polymer ?
#
loop_
_entity_poly.entity_id
_entity_poly.type
_entity_poly.pdbx_seq_one_letter_code
_entity_poly.pdbx_strand_id
1 'polypeptide(L)'
;SLFVNCDTQAEVDELWEKLSAGGSKDRCGWLKDKYGLSWQIIPTALGRMLRDKDPQKAGRVMQAMLQMSKIDIAALKRAYDQR
;
A
#
# COMPACT_ATOMS: atom_id res chain seq x y z
N SER A 1 7.32 -12.71 -6.07
CA SER A 1 7.08 -11.44 -5.38
C SER A 1 6.92 -11.71 -3.90
N LEU A 2 7.39 -10.81 -3.05
CA LEU A 2 7.22 -10.90 -1.60
C LEU A 2 6.19 -9.87 -1.13
N PHE A 3 5.39 -10.24 -0.13
CA PHE A 3 4.36 -9.38 0.44
C PHE A 3 4.74 -9.08 1.89
N VAL A 4 4.77 -7.81 2.25
CA VAL A 4 5.07 -7.38 3.61
C VAL A 4 3.87 -6.63 4.16
N ASN A 5 3.29 -7.18 5.23
CA ASN A 5 2.23 -6.53 5.98
C ASN A 5 2.86 -5.58 6.99
N CYS A 6 2.44 -4.32 6.94
CA CYS A 6 2.85 -3.29 7.90
C CYS A 6 1.65 -2.84 8.73
N ASP A 7 1.84 -2.59 10.01
CA ASP A 7 0.77 -2.11 10.88
C ASP A 7 0.79 -0.58 11.02
N THR A 8 1.94 0.04 10.77
CA THR A 8 2.11 1.50 10.90
C THR A 8 2.64 2.15 9.61
N GLN A 9 2.39 3.45 9.47
CA GLN A 9 2.93 4.22 8.34
C GLN A 9 4.47 4.30 8.39
N ALA A 10 5.04 4.33 9.60
CA ALA A 10 6.50 4.37 9.78
C ALA A 10 7.17 3.11 9.22
N GLU A 11 6.61 1.93 9.46
CA GLU A 11 7.11 0.68 8.88
C GLU A 11 7.01 0.68 7.34
N VAL A 12 5.87 1.14 6.81
CA VAL A 12 5.69 1.28 5.35
C VAL A 12 6.77 2.19 4.78
N ASP A 13 6.98 3.36 5.39
CA ASP A 13 7.94 4.35 4.92
C ASP A 13 9.37 3.85 5.01
N GLU A 14 9.74 3.22 6.13
CA GLU A 14 11.07 2.67 6.34
C GLU A 14 11.40 1.58 5.32
N LEU A 15 10.51 0.59 5.15
CA LEU A 15 10.71 -0.50 4.21
C LEU A 15 10.68 0.00 2.77
N TRP A 16 9.80 0.94 2.45
CA TRP A 16 9.69 1.53 1.13
C TRP A 16 10.98 2.22 0.73
N GLU A 17 11.52 3.09 1.58
CA GLU A 17 12.78 3.79 1.28
C GLU A 17 13.98 2.82 1.27
N LYS A 18 14.06 1.88 2.22
CA LYS A 18 15.17 0.90 2.25
C LYS A 18 15.17 -0.04 1.04
N LEU A 19 14.02 -0.55 0.64
CA LEU A 19 13.95 -1.52 -0.45
C LEU A 19 13.99 -0.84 -1.83
N SER A 20 13.49 0.39 -1.96
CA SER A 20 13.63 1.15 -3.19
C SER A 20 15.02 1.78 -3.38
N ALA A 21 15.86 1.82 -2.34
CA ALA A 21 17.23 2.31 -2.43
C ALA A 21 18.07 1.44 -3.39
N GLY A 22 18.41 2.01 -4.54
CA GLY A 22 19.12 1.31 -5.62
C GLY A 22 18.23 0.39 -6.46
N GLY A 23 16.92 0.48 -6.31
CA GLY A 23 15.91 -0.24 -7.09
C GLY A 23 14.93 0.70 -7.79
N SER A 24 13.72 0.21 -8.04
CA SER A 24 12.65 0.97 -8.74
C SER A 24 11.35 0.97 -7.92
N LYS A 25 10.66 2.12 -7.89
CA LYS A 25 9.33 2.26 -7.28
C LYS A 25 8.26 1.99 -8.33
N ASP A 26 7.27 1.16 -8.01
CA ASP A 26 6.12 0.83 -8.86
C ASP A 26 4.81 1.34 -8.23
N ARG A 27 3.67 1.04 -8.87
CA ARG A 27 2.33 1.46 -8.41
C ARG A 27 1.76 0.51 -7.36
N CYS A 28 0.79 0.96 -6.57
CA CYS A 28 0.01 0.14 -5.64
C CYS A 28 0.85 -0.61 -4.58
N GLY A 29 1.87 0.06 -4.02
CA GLY A 29 2.75 -0.51 -3.01
C GLY A 29 3.82 -1.47 -3.57
N TRP A 30 3.92 -1.59 -4.89
CA TRP A 30 4.98 -2.39 -5.52
C TRP A 30 6.28 -1.61 -5.61
N LEU A 31 7.39 -2.32 -5.43
CA LEU A 31 8.72 -1.85 -5.75
C LEU A 31 9.59 -3.05 -6.15
N LYS A 32 10.73 -2.75 -6.75
CA LYS A 32 11.79 -3.71 -7.03
C LYS A 32 13.05 -3.27 -6.32
N ASP A 33 13.71 -4.17 -5.61
CA ASP A 33 14.96 -3.86 -4.92
C ASP A 33 16.16 -3.85 -5.87
N LYS A 34 17.34 -3.50 -5.34
CA LYS A 34 18.60 -3.46 -6.09
C LYS A 34 19.06 -4.81 -6.66
N TYR A 35 18.49 -5.92 -6.18
CA TYR A 35 18.78 -7.26 -6.68
C TYR A 35 17.75 -7.73 -7.72
N GLY A 36 16.76 -6.88 -8.03
CA GLY A 36 15.72 -7.17 -9.01
C GLY A 36 14.51 -7.90 -8.43
N LEU A 37 14.42 -8.08 -7.11
CA LEU A 37 13.32 -8.77 -6.47
C LEU A 37 12.13 -7.83 -6.29
N SER A 38 10.94 -8.29 -6.69
CA SER A 38 9.70 -7.53 -6.54
C SER A 38 9.10 -7.71 -5.14
N TRP A 39 8.84 -6.60 -4.48
CA TRP A 39 8.22 -6.48 -3.17
C TRP A 39 6.92 -5.71 -3.28
N GLN A 40 5.92 -6.13 -2.50
CA GLN A 40 4.70 -5.38 -2.30
C GLN A 40 4.56 -5.04 -0.81
N ILE A 41 4.64 -3.75 -0.50
CA ILE A 41 4.47 -3.23 0.85
C ILE A 41 3.02 -2.74 0.97
N ILE A 42 2.24 -3.47 1.75
CA ILE A 42 0.82 -3.20 1.94
C ILE A 42 0.50 -3.18 3.44
N PRO A 43 -0.24 -2.17 3.93
CA PRO A 43 -0.62 -2.13 5.32
C PRO A 43 -1.73 -3.14 5.61
N THR A 44 -1.71 -3.77 6.79
CA THR A 44 -2.73 -4.73 7.24
C THR A 44 -4.15 -4.14 7.15
N ALA A 45 -4.27 -2.82 7.39
CA ALA A 45 -5.52 -2.08 7.30
C ALA A 45 -6.13 -2.09 5.88
N LEU A 46 -5.31 -2.00 4.82
CA LEU A 46 -5.78 -2.01 3.43
C LEU A 46 -6.51 -3.32 3.10
N GLY A 47 -5.94 -4.46 3.51
CA GLY A 47 -6.56 -5.77 3.28
C GLY A 47 -7.91 -5.91 4.00
N ARG A 48 -8.08 -5.29 5.18
CA ARG A 48 -9.36 -5.26 5.89
C ARG A 48 -10.38 -4.37 5.18
N MET A 49 -9.97 -3.19 4.73
CA MET A 49 -10.85 -2.23 4.05
C MET A 49 -11.34 -2.74 2.69
N LEU A 50 -10.48 -3.42 1.91
CA LEU A 50 -10.85 -4.01 0.62
C LEU A 50 -11.80 -5.21 0.76
N ARG A 51 -11.79 -5.89 1.92
CA ARG A 51 -12.68 -7.02 2.24
C ARG A 51 -13.94 -6.58 3.01
N ASP A 52 -14.21 -5.28 3.08
CA ASP A 52 -15.41 -4.78 3.75
C ASP A 52 -16.68 -5.27 3.03
N LYS A 53 -17.78 -5.39 3.78
CA LYS A 53 -19.07 -5.83 3.23
C LYS A 53 -19.72 -4.76 2.35
N ASP A 54 -19.36 -3.49 2.55
CA ASP A 54 -19.82 -2.38 1.73
C ASP A 54 -18.92 -2.24 0.48
N PRO A 55 -19.42 -2.62 -0.71
CA PRO A 55 -18.62 -2.55 -1.93
C PRO A 55 -18.30 -1.12 -2.34
N GLN A 56 -19.07 -0.11 -1.90
CA GLN A 56 -18.78 1.28 -2.21
C GLN A 56 -17.56 1.77 -1.42
N LYS A 57 -17.45 1.40 -0.14
CA LYS A 57 -16.27 1.67 0.67
C LYS A 57 -15.02 1.01 0.11
N ALA A 58 -15.11 -0.31 -0.17
CA ALA A 58 -14.01 -1.05 -0.77
C ALA A 58 -13.59 -0.45 -2.13
N GLY A 59 -14.57 -0.03 -2.94
CA GLY A 59 -14.35 0.66 -4.21
C GLY A 59 -13.57 1.96 -4.06
N ARG A 60 -13.93 2.82 -3.10
CA ARG A 60 -13.20 4.08 -2.83
C ARG A 60 -11.76 3.83 -2.40
N VAL A 61 -11.54 2.86 -1.53
CA VAL A 61 -10.20 2.47 -1.08
C VAL A 61 -9.37 1.94 -2.24
N MET A 62 -9.96 1.11 -3.11
CA MET A 62 -9.29 0.61 -4.30
C MET A 62 -8.93 1.74 -5.27
N GLN A 63 -9.83 2.69 -5.51
CA GLN A 63 -9.55 3.87 -6.34
C GLN A 63 -8.41 4.72 -5.77
N ALA A 64 -8.40 4.96 -4.46
CA ALA A 64 -7.32 5.69 -3.80
C ALA A 64 -5.98 4.95 -3.94
N MET A 65 -5.97 3.62 -3.74
CA MET A 65 -4.77 2.79 -3.89
C MET A 65 -4.19 2.84 -5.31
N LEU A 66 -5.03 2.83 -6.35
CA LEU A 66 -4.59 2.84 -7.75
C LEU A 66 -3.86 4.13 -8.15
N GLN A 67 -4.11 5.23 -7.44
CA GLN A 67 -3.45 6.53 -7.65
C GLN A 67 -2.15 6.66 -6.86
N MET A 68 -1.82 5.68 -6.00
CA MET A 68 -0.66 5.72 -5.12
C MET A 68 0.46 4.82 -5.63
N SER A 69 1.70 5.30 -5.54
CA SER A 69 2.88 4.44 -5.63
C SER A 69 3.19 3.82 -4.27
N LYS A 70 3.53 4.66 -3.30
CA LYS A 70 3.65 4.28 -1.88
C LYS A 70 2.28 4.33 -1.22
N ILE A 71 1.95 3.30 -0.45
CA ILE A 71 0.67 3.26 0.27
C ILE A 71 0.69 4.23 1.47
N ASP A 72 -0.34 5.07 1.56
CA ASP A 72 -0.60 5.95 2.70
C ASP A 72 -1.85 5.47 3.46
N ILE A 73 -1.65 4.99 4.68
CA ILE A 73 -2.71 4.44 5.54
C ILE A 73 -3.76 5.51 5.86
N ALA A 74 -3.34 6.76 6.12
CA ALA A 74 -4.25 7.85 6.46
C ALA A 74 -5.08 8.29 5.25
N ALA A 75 -4.50 8.31 4.05
CA ALA A 75 -5.22 8.58 2.82
C ALA A 75 -6.23 7.46 2.49
N LEU A 76 -5.85 6.19 2.65
CA LEU A 76 -6.77 5.07 2.50
C LEU A 76 -7.92 5.13 3.50
N LYS A 77 -7.63 5.44 4.77
CA LYS A 77 -8.67 5.60 5.79
C LYS A 77 -9.63 6.74 5.47
N ARG A 78 -9.12 7.87 4.96
CA ARG A 78 -9.96 8.98 4.49
C ARG A 78 -10.87 8.58 3.33
N ALA A 79 -10.36 7.82 2.36
CA ALA A 79 -11.17 7.30 1.25
C ALA A 79 -12.23 6.29 1.72
N TYR A 80 -11.89 5.48 2.73
CA TYR A 80 -12.80 4.54 3.37
C TYR A 80 -13.94 5.24 4.12
N ASP A 81 -13.61 6.27 4.91
CA ASP A 81 -14.55 7.03 5.75
C ASP A 81 -15.32 8.12 4.98
N GLN A 82 -14.94 8.42 3.73
CA GLN A 82 -15.72 9.31 2.86
C GLN A 82 -17.16 8.78 2.72
N ARG A 83 -18.12 9.66 2.92
CA ARG A 83 -19.55 9.36 3.00
C ARG A 83 -20.25 9.68 1.69
#